data_AF-A0A7H1E0L8-F1
#
_entry.id   AF-A0A7H1E0L8-F1
#
_cell.length_a   1.000
_cell.length_b   1.000
_cell.length_c   1.000
_cell.angle_alpha   90.00
_cell.angle_beta   90.00
_cell.angle_gamma   90.00
#
_symmetry.space_group_name_H-M   'P 1'
#
loop_
_entity.id
_entity.type
_entity.pdbx_description
1 polymer ?
#
loop_
_entity_poly.entity_id
_entity_poly.type
_entity_poly.pdbx_seq_one_letter_code
_entity_poly.pdbx_strand_id
1 'polypeptide(L)'
;MNTNNDVRRDVYFQKNIHYLAGSVTAVTGNVITFDPATNPPAVAPKVGDNVYVMPNTLVGTISAISGNSFTLSNYSPGSVVPENDLGFGFYYKGGTIGVASSFNANTRVGSFGYVPNTPGIILNYTEVAYYLAEAAARWGIGGDPATNYQTAVTASFVQWGKTTADATAYLANHPYDAGNWKKSIGDQAWVSMYDQALTSWTFFRRLDYPKLAPAANAVVESNNQVPVRLRYPVSEQSTNPTNYEAASTAIGGDLLYTKIFWDKN
;
A
#
# COMPACT_ATOMS: atom_id res chain seq x y z
N MET A 1 0.50 5.04 0.45
CA MET A 1 1.56 4.00 0.47
C MET A 1 2.43 4.03 -0.79
N ASN A 2 2.13 4.89 -1.79
CA ASN A 2 2.89 4.99 -3.03
C ASN A 2 4.02 6.05 -3.00
N THR A 3 4.42 6.52 -1.81
CA THR A 3 5.57 7.42 -1.65
C THR A 3 6.83 6.60 -1.47
N ASN A 4 7.88 6.94 -2.23
CA ASN A 4 8.85 5.99 -2.78
C ASN A 4 9.85 5.30 -1.83
N ASN A 5 9.82 5.47 -0.50
CA ASN A 5 10.91 4.97 0.38
C ASN A 5 10.45 4.32 1.71
N ASP A 6 9.18 3.94 1.88
CA ASP A 6 8.79 3.16 3.06
C ASP A 6 9.16 1.69 2.87
N VAL A 7 10.14 1.22 3.64
CA VAL A 7 10.62 -0.17 3.54
C VAL A 7 9.60 -1.19 3.99
N ARG A 8 8.54 -0.84 4.74
CA ARG A 8 7.43 -1.75 5.07
C ARG A 8 6.60 -2.16 3.85
N ARG A 9 6.74 -1.44 2.72
CA ARG A 9 6.00 -1.68 1.46
C ARG A 9 6.16 -3.10 0.92
N ASP A 10 7.30 -3.74 1.15
CA ASP A 10 7.56 -5.12 0.74
C ASP A 10 6.82 -6.19 1.58
N VAL A 11 6.39 -5.83 2.79
CA VAL A 11 5.53 -6.67 3.64
C VAL A 11 4.07 -6.42 3.33
N TYR A 12 3.69 -5.16 3.06
CA TYR A 12 2.32 -4.81 2.67
C TYR A 12 1.90 -5.38 1.32
N PHE A 13 2.85 -5.51 0.40
CA PHE A 13 2.57 -5.80 -0.99
C PHE A 13 3.56 -6.79 -1.58
N GLN A 14 3.04 -7.74 -2.36
CA GLN A 14 3.87 -8.59 -3.20
C GLN A 14 4.19 -7.85 -4.48
N LYS A 15 5.48 -7.82 -4.82
CA LYS A 15 5.94 -7.28 -6.11
C LYS A 15 5.31 -8.06 -7.26
N ASN A 16 4.91 -7.36 -8.32
CA ASN A 16 4.54 -8.01 -9.57
C ASN A 16 5.78 -8.18 -10.45
N ILE A 17 5.84 -9.32 -11.15
CA ILE A 17 6.74 -9.54 -12.28
C ILE A 17 6.19 -8.71 -13.44
N HIS A 18 7.03 -8.07 -14.26
CA HIS A 18 6.47 -7.20 -15.30
C HIS A 18 7.11 -7.18 -16.67
N TYR A 19 8.40 -6.98 -16.79
CA TYR A 19 8.81 -6.29 -18.00
C TYR A 19 9.31 -7.25 -19.06
N LEU A 20 8.52 -7.43 -20.12
CA LEU A 20 8.98 -8.13 -21.33
C LEU A 20 10.24 -7.41 -21.83
N ALA A 21 11.40 -8.02 -21.58
CA ALA A 21 12.67 -7.62 -22.14
C ALA A 21 12.62 -7.76 -23.65
N GLY A 22 12.02 -8.86 -24.10
CA GLY A 22 12.08 -9.30 -25.47
C GLY A 22 11.91 -10.81 -25.58
N SER A 23 11.92 -11.28 -26.81
CA SER A 23 11.86 -12.71 -27.11
C SER A 23 13.27 -13.27 -27.28
N VAL A 24 13.55 -14.41 -26.66
CA VAL A 24 14.89 -15.04 -26.67
C VAL A 24 15.25 -15.43 -28.09
N THR A 25 16.44 -15.02 -28.54
CA THR A 25 17.00 -15.44 -29.83
C THR A 25 18.08 -16.49 -29.66
N ALA A 26 18.84 -16.45 -28.56
CA ALA A 26 19.89 -17.43 -28.28
C ALA A 26 20.17 -17.59 -26.78
N VAL A 27 20.60 -18.80 -26.41
CA VAL A 27 21.06 -19.15 -25.06
C VAL A 27 22.45 -19.76 -25.19
N THR A 28 23.47 -19.14 -24.58
CA THR A 28 24.85 -19.66 -24.56
C THR A 28 25.35 -19.69 -23.12
N GLY A 29 25.39 -20.88 -22.52
CA GLY A 29 25.68 -21.02 -21.10
C GLY A 29 24.62 -20.31 -20.26
N ASN A 30 25.05 -19.32 -19.48
CA ASN A 30 24.18 -18.45 -18.67
C ASN A 30 23.92 -17.07 -19.30
N VAL A 31 24.31 -16.89 -20.56
CA VAL A 31 24.05 -15.66 -21.33
C VAL A 31 22.82 -15.88 -22.19
N ILE A 32 21.80 -15.05 -21.98
CA ILE A 32 20.55 -15.05 -22.73
C ILE A 32 20.54 -13.82 -23.63
N THR A 33 20.44 -14.02 -24.94
CA THR A 33 20.30 -12.95 -25.94
C THR A 33 18.86 -12.90 -26.42
N PHE A 34 18.32 -11.70 -26.59
CA PHE A 34 16.92 -11.50 -26.94
C PHE A 34 16.74 -10.33 -27.92
N ASP A 35 15.65 -10.37 -28.67
CA ASP A 35 15.18 -9.22 -29.46
C ASP A 35 14.28 -8.34 -28.59
N PRO A 36 14.60 -7.06 -28.39
CA PRO A 36 13.83 -6.20 -27.49
C PRO A 36 12.35 -6.13 -27.84
N ALA A 37 11.50 -6.07 -26.82
CA ALA A 37 10.06 -5.86 -27.01
C ALA A 37 9.78 -4.56 -27.78
N THR A 38 8.78 -4.59 -28.66
CA THR A 38 8.36 -3.41 -29.45
C THR A 38 7.90 -2.24 -28.58
N ASN A 39 7.37 -2.54 -27.39
CA ASN A 39 7.06 -1.57 -26.33
C ASN A 39 7.88 -1.89 -25.08
N PRO A 40 9.13 -1.42 -24.99
CA PRO A 40 9.98 -1.69 -23.84
C PRO A 40 9.42 -1.03 -22.58
N PRO A 41 9.75 -1.59 -21.40
CA PRO A 41 9.34 -1.02 -20.13
C PRO A 41 9.93 0.38 -19.90
N ALA A 42 9.15 1.25 -19.25
CA ALA A 42 9.63 2.59 -18.87
C ALA A 42 10.81 2.56 -17.88
N VAL A 43 11.07 1.40 -17.26
CA VAL A 43 12.22 1.15 -16.38
C VAL A 43 13.13 0.13 -17.04
N ALA A 44 14.38 0.51 -17.28
CA ALA A 44 15.40 -0.35 -17.87
C ALA A 44 15.84 -1.48 -16.90
N PRO A 45 16.29 -2.64 -17.42
CA PRO A 45 16.83 -3.72 -16.60
C PRO A 45 18.13 -3.27 -15.93
N LYS A 46 18.39 -3.76 -14.71
CA LYS A 46 19.66 -3.54 -14.02
C LYS A 46 20.24 -4.81 -13.42
N VAL A 47 21.54 -4.79 -13.19
CA VAL A 47 22.23 -5.83 -12.43
C VAL A 47 21.58 -5.99 -11.06
N GLY A 48 21.31 -7.24 -10.67
CA GLY A 48 20.58 -7.62 -9.46
C GLY A 48 19.08 -7.88 -9.67
N ASP A 49 18.52 -7.56 -10.84
CA ASP A 49 17.12 -7.91 -11.13
C ASP A 49 16.96 -9.41 -11.38
N ASN A 50 15.90 -10.00 -10.84
CA ASN A 50 15.52 -11.36 -11.20
C ASN A 50 14.90 -11.40 -12.60
N VAL A 51 15.20 -12.47 -13.33
CA VAL A 51 14.73 -12.74 -14.69
C VAL A 51 13.77 -13.91 -14.67
N TYR A 52 12.72 -13.80 -15.46
CA TYR A 52 11.62 -14.75 -15.53
C TYR A 52 11.33 -15.13 -16.97
N VAL A 53 10.85 -16.35 -17.19
CA VAL A 53 10.16 -16.75 -18.42
C VAL A 53 8.66 -16.70 -18.16
N MET A 54 7.89 -16.20 -19.13
CA MET A 54 6.44 -16.15 -19.00
C MET A 54 5.83 -17.55 -18.76
N PRO A 55 4.78 -17.67 -17.91
CA PRO A 55 4.11 -16.55 -17.24
C PRO A 55 4.83 -16.06 -15.98
N ASN A 56 5.58 -16.90 -15.22
CA ASN A 56 6.23 -16.48 -13.96
C ASN A 56 7.40 -17.40 -13.50
N THR A 57 8.07 -18.13 -14.39
CA THR A 57 9.14 -19.07 -14.00
C THR A 57 10.44 -18.32 -13.76
N LEU A 58 10.95 -18.31 -12.52
CA LEU A 58 12.26 -17.71 -12.20
C LEU A 58 13.37 -18.49 -12.90
N VAL A 59 14.21 -17.80 -13.67
CA VAL A 59 15.32 -18.43 -14.42
C VAL A 59 16.69 -18.03 -13.92
N GLY A 60 16.81 -16.89 -13.23
CA GLY A 60 18.07 -16.44 -12.62
C GLY A 60 18.04 -14.97 -12.22
N THR A 61 19.20 -14.41 -11.89
CA THR A 61 19.37 -12.99 -11.53
C THR A 61 20.43 -12.34 -12.42
N ILE A 62 20.15 -11.17 -12.99
CA ILE A 62 21.07 -10.43 -13.87
C ILE A 62 22.37 -10.13 -13.12
N SER A 63 23.48 -10.71 -13.57
CA SER A 63 24.84 -10.43 -13.07
C SER A 63 25.61 -9.48 -13.98
N ALA A 64 25.29 -9.42 -15.26
CA ALA A 64 25.79 -8.42 -16.20
C ALA A 64 24.79 -8.17 -17.34
N ILE A 65 24.81 -6.96 -17.89
CA ILE A 65 24.03 -6.56 -19.07
C ILE A 65 25.02 -6.11 -20.14
N SER A 66 24.90 -6.64 -21.35
CA SER A 66 25.70 -6.23 -22.51
C SER A 66 24.80 -6.18 -23.74
N GLY A 67 24.48 -4.98 -24.22
CA GLY A 67 23.51 -4.80 -25.30
C GLY A 67 22.18 -5.48 -24.98
N ASN A 68 21.73 -6.37 -25.86
CA ASN A 68 20.48 -7.14 -25.72
C ASN A 68 20.71 -8.52 -25.10
N SER A 69 21.71 -8.64 -24.22
CA SER A 69 22.02 -9.89 -23.55
C SER A 69 22.07 -9.70 -22.03
N PHE A 70 21.49 -10.67 -21.32
CA PHE A 70 21.61 -10.81 -19.87
C PHE A 70 22.51 -11.99 -19.54
N THR A 71 23.55 -11.74 -18.76
CA THR A 71 24.29 -12.80 -18.07
C THR A 71 23.60 -13.06 -16.74
N LEU A 72 23.26 -14.31 -16.45
CA LEU A 72 22.51 -14.69 -15.27
C LEU A 72 23.39 -15.43 -14.24
N SER A 73 23.31 -14.99 -12.99
CA SER A 73 23.73 -15.76 -11.82
C SER A 73 22.59 -16.65 -11.34
N ASN A 74 22.92 -17.77 -10.69
CA ASN A 74 21.96 -18.80 -10.26
C ASN A 74 21.04 -19.26 -11.41
N TYR A 75 21.58 -19.28 -12.62
CA TYR A 75 20.85 -19.68 -13.81
C TYR A 75 20.51 -21.16 -13.72
N SER A 76 19.24 -21.51 -13.93
CA SER A 76 18.79 -22.90 -14.03
C SER A 76 18.98 -23.38 -15.48
N PRO A 77 19.95 -24.26 -15.79
CA PRO A 77 20.19 -24.67 -17.18
C PRO A 77 18.95 -25.35 -17.79
N GLY A 78 18.60 -24.96 -19.02
CA GLY A 78 17.42 -25.46 -19.72
C GLY A 78 16.09 -24.80 -19.33
N SER A 79 16.10 -23.84 -18.39
CA SER A 79 14.89 -23.08 -18.01
C SER A 79 14.48 -22.01 -19.02
N VAL A 80 15.35 -21.70 -19.99
CA VAL A 80 15.11 -20.76 -21.09
C VAL A 80 15.43 -21.46 -22.40
N VAL A 81 14.54 -21.32 -23.38
CA VAL A 81 14.76 -21.74 -24.77
C VAL A 81 14.54 -20.56 -25.71
N PRO A 82 15.06 -20.60 -26.96
CA PRO A 82 14.68 -19.64 -28.00
C PRO A 82 13.17 -19.52 -28.12
N GLU A 83 12.68 -18.35 -28.51
CA GLU A 83 11.27 -17.97 -28.61
C GLU A 83 10.54 -17.74 -27.27
N ASN A 84 11.15 -18.07 -26.12
CA ASN A 84 10.59 -17.67 -24.83
C ASN A 84 10.53 -16.16 -24.70
N ASP A 85 9.47 -15.67 -24.08
CA ASP A 85 9.38 -14.27 -23.67
C ASP A 85 10.06 -14.07 -22.31
N LEU A 86 11.12 -13.24 -22.29
CA LEU A 86 11.87 -12.91 -21.09
C LEU A 86 11.24 -11.73 -20.37
N GLY A 87 10.99 -11.88 -19.08
CA GLY A 87 10.61 -10.84 -18.16
C GLY A 87 11.76 -10.45 -17.23
N PHE A 88 11.86 -9.19 -16.83
CA PHE A 88 12.70 -8.79 -15.70
C PHE A 88 11.99 -7.79 -14.78
N GLY A 89 12.60 -7.61 -13.61
CA GLY A 89 12.24 -6.56 -12.69
C GLY A 89 10.98 -6.83 -11.90
N PHE A 90 10.89 -6.12 -10.80
CA PHE A 90 9.75 -6.10 -9.92
C PHE A 90 9.28 -4.67 -9.73
N TYR A 91 7.97 -4.47 -9.78
CA TYR A 91 7.38 -3.16 -9.56
C TYR A 91 6.15 -3.27 -8.68
N TYR A 92 5.82 -2.13 -8.06
CA TYR A 92 4.55 -1.93 -7.41
C TYR A 92 3.66 -1.13 -8.35
N LYS A 93 2.50 -1.68 -8.72
CA LYS A 93 1.46 -0.99 -9.47
C LYS A 93 0.12 -1.15 -8.77
N GLY A 94 -0.32 -0.04 -8.19
CA GLY A 94 -1.67 0.10 -7.70
C GLY A 94 -2.69 0.07 -8.83
N GLY A 95 -3.94 -0.19 -8.47
CA GLY A 95 -5.10 0.04 -9.32
C GLY A 95 -5.52 1.51 -9.35
N THR A 96 -6.34 1.87 -10.33
CA THR A 96 -7.10 3.13 -10.28
C THR A 96 -8.15 3.01 -9.16
N ILE A 97 -8.22 4.00 -8.26
CA ILE A 97 -9.11 3.96 -7.09
C ILE A 97 -10.57 3.80 -7.54
N GLY A 98 -11.24 2.78 -7.00
CA GLY A 98 -12.64 2.44 -7.31
C GLY A 98 -12.83 1.59 -8.55
N VAL A 99 -11.81 1.41 -9.39
CA VAL A 99 -11.89 0.62 -10.62
C VAL A 99 -11.30 -0.77 -10.39
N ALA A 100 -12.02 -1.79 -10.85
CA ALA A 100 -11.55 -3.18 -10.79
C ALA A 100 -10.17 -3.28 -11.47
N SER A 101 -9.24 -3.94 -10.78
CA SER A 101 -7.86 -4.10 -11.23
C SER A 101 -7.58 -5.58 -11.44
N SER A 102 -6.88 -5.90 -12.52
CA SER A 102 -6.57 -7.29 -12.83
C SER A 102 -5.56 -7.86 -11.83
N PHE A 103 -5.81 -9.06 -11.34
CA PHE A 103 -4.90 -9.72 -10.39
C PHE A 103 -3.48 -9.91 -10.96
N ASN A 104 -3.38 -10.24 -12.25
CA ASN A 104 -2.09 -10.53 -12.90
C ASN A 104 -1.29 -9.26 -13.26
N ALA A 105 -1.96 -8.12 -13.51
CA ALA A 105 -1.29 -6.89 -13.95
C ALA A 105 -1.20 -5.80 -12.88
N ASN A 106 -1.61 -6.08 -11.64
CA ASN A 106 -1.57 -5.15 -10.51
C ASN A 106 -1.02 -5.81 -9.24
N THR A 107 -0.31 -5.03 -8.45
CA THR A 107 0.33 -5.49 -7.21
C THR A 107 -0.66 -6.14 -6.27
N ARG A 108 -0.24 -7.29 -5.75
CA ARG A 108 -1.03 -8.10 -4.82
C ARG A 108 -0.76 -7.69 -3.38
N VAL A 109 -1.70 -8.02 -2.50
CA VAL A 109 -1.50 -7.88 -1.04
C VAL A 109 -0.30 -8.74 -0.61
N GLY A 110 0.38 -8.32 0.45
CA GLY A 110 1.46 -9.07 1.08
C GLY A 110 1.07 -10.49 1.48
N SER A 111 2.07 -11.33 1.77
CA SER A 111 1.86 -12.72 2.17
C SER A 111 0.90 -12.87 3.36
N PHE A 112 0.89 -11.90 4.29
CA PHE A 112 0.00 -11.90 5.45
C PHE A 112 -1.48 -12.02 5.07
N GLY A 113 -1.91 -11.53 3.90
CA GLY A 113 -3.30 -11.63 3.44
C GLY A 113 -3.73 -13.03 2.99
N TYR A 114 -2.78 -13.95 2.81
CA TYR A 114 -3.01 -15.32 2.32
C TYR A 114 -2.72 -16.39 3.37
N VAL A 115 -2.24 -15.99 4.54
CA VAL A 115 -1.90 -16.89 5.64
C VAL A 115 -3.15 -17.12 6.50
N PRO A 116 -3.67 -18.36 6.60
CA PRO A 116 -4.96 -18.62 7.26
C PRO A 116 -5.00 -18.26 8.75
N ASN A 117 -3.84 -18.17 9.40
CA ASN A 117 -3.72 -17.84 10.82
C ASN A 117 -3.20 -16.41 11.08
N THR A 118 -3.26 -15.52 10.09
CA THR A 118 -3.00 -14.09 10.32
C THR A 118 -3.99 -13.55 11.35
N PRO A 119 -3.52 -12.94 12.46
CA PRO A 119 -4.40 -12.50 13.53
C PRO A 119 -5.25 -11.30 13.09
N GLY A 120 -6.53 -11.33 13.47
CA GLY A 120 -7.39 -10.15 13.42
C GLY A 120 -7.06 -9.23 14.59
N ILE A 121 -6.53 -8.04 14.32
CA ILE A 121 -6.16 -7.09 15.37
C ILE A 121 -7.38 -6.30 15.81
N ILE A 122 -7.69 -6.37 17.12
CA ILE A 122 -8.74 -5.55 17.76
C ILE A 122 -8.13 -4.24 18.31
N LEU A 123 -6.98 -4.34 18.96
CA LEU A 123 -6.19 -3.23 19.49
C LEU A 123 -4.75 -3.71 19.65
N ASN A 124 -3.78 -2.86 19.33
CA ASN A 124 -2.37 -3.18 19.53
C ASN A 124 -1.57 -1.98 20.07
N TYR A 125 -0.31 -2.24 20.42
CA TYR A 125 0.57 -1.20 20.96
C TYR A 125 0.82 -0.05 19.97
N THR A 126 0.98 -0.34 18.68
CA THR A 126 1.20 0.69 17.65
C THR A 126 0.04 1.69 17.62
N GLU A 127 -1.20 1.21 17.72
CA GLU A 127 -2.40 2.06 17.79
C GLU A 127 -2.38 2.95 19.03
N VAL A 128 -2.12 2.37 20.20
CA VAL A 128 -2.01 3.11 21.47
C VAL A 128 -0.89 4.15 21.41
N ALA A 129 0.25 3.83 20.80
CA ALA A 129 1.36 4.76 20.65
C ALA A 129 0.97 5.97 19.78
N TYR A 130 0.19 5.78 18.72
CA TYR A 130 -0.36 6.90 17.95
C TYR A 130 -1.38 7.73 18.73
N TYR A 131 -2.19 7.11 19.60
CA TYR A 131 -3.06 7.86 20.51
C TYR A 131 -2.27 8.72 21.50
N LEU A 132 -1.14 8.22 22.03
CA LEU A 132 -0.25 9.00 22.90
C LEU A 132 0.44 10.15 22.15
N ALA A 133 0.88 9.90 20.91
CA ALA A 133 1.44 10.96 20.05
C ALA A 133 0.39 12.04 19.77
N GLU A 134 -0.84 11.64 19.46
CA GLU A 134 -1.92 12.58 19.22
C GLU A 134 -2.30 13.34 20.49
N ALA A 135 -2.41 12.66 21.64
CA ALA A 135 -2.76 13.30 22.90
C ALA A 135 -1.71 14.36 23.30
N ALA A 136 -0.42 14.04 23.11
CA ALA A 136 0.67 14.98 23.33
C ALA A 136 0.59 16.18 22.38
N ALA A 137 0.35 15.95 21.09
CA ALA A 137 0.28 17.02 20.10
C ALA A 137 -0.97 17.91 20.23
N ARG A 138 -2.11 17.30 20.55
CA ARG A 138 -3.43 17.96 20.58
C ARG A 138 -3.69 18.66 21.91
N TRP A 139 -3.29 18.06 23.01
CA TRP A 139 -3.66 18.51 24.36
C TRP A 139 -2.46 18.76 25.27
N GLY A 140 -1.23 18.49 24.82
CA GLY A 140 -0.04 18.65 25.65
C GLY A 140 0.03 17.66 26.82
N ILE A 141 -0.63 16.50 26.70
CA ILE A 141 -0.65 15.47 27.74
C ILE A 141 0.04 14.20 27.27
N GLY A 142 0.64 13.44 28.19
CA GLY A 142 1.27 12.17 27.86
C GLY A 142 2.69 12.30 27.28
N GLY A 143 3.38 13.41 27.52
CA GLY A 143 4.80 13.59 27.20
C GLY A 143 5.05 14.45 25.97
N ASP A 144 6.27 14.34 25.42
CA ASP A 144 6.70 15.09 24.25
C ASP A 144 6.13 14.48 22.94
N PRO A 145 5.47 15.27 22.08
CA PRO A 145 4.81 14.75 20.89
C PRO A 145 5.78 14.20 19.83
N ALA A 146 6.98 14.79 19.70
CA ALA A 146 7.97 14.30 18.73
C ALA A 146 8.52 12.92 19.13
N THR A 147 8.78 12.76 20.43
CA THR A 147 9.21 11.49 21.04
C THR A 147 8.13 10.41 20.91
N ASN A 148 6.87 10.76 21.19
CA ASN A 148 5.75 9.82 21.04
C ASN A 148 5.51 9.44 19.57
N TYR A 149 5.64 10.38 18.64
CA TYR A 149 5.58 10.09 17.20
C TYR A 149 6.69 9.12 16.76
N GLN A 150 7.95 9.35 17.17
CA GLN A 150 9.05 8.44 16.88
C GLN A 150 8.80 7.04 17.45
N THR A 151 8.25 6.97 18.67
CA THR A 151 7.88 5.71 19.31
C THR A 151 6.81 4.97 18.51
N ALA A 152 5.75 5.67 18.07
CA ALA A 152 4.66 5.07 17.30
C ALA A 152 5.11 4.56 15.92
N VAL A 153 5.94 5.33 15.21
CA VAL A 153 6.50 4.90 13.91
C VAL A 153 7.42 3.69 14.10
N THR A 154 8.27 3.72 15.12
CA THR A 154 9.18 2.60 15.43
C THR A 154 8.41 1.33 15.79
N ALA A 155 7.36 1.45 16.62
CA ALA A 155 6.47 0.35 16.97
C ALA A 155 5.83 -0.28 15.73
N SER A 156 5.38 0.53 14.78
CA SER A 156 4.82 0.04 13.53
C SER A 156 5.85 -0.73 12.69
N PHE A 157 7.07 -0.22 12.56
CA PHE A 157 8.13 -0.92 11.84
C PHE A 157 8.38 -2.31 12.43
N VAL A 158 8.53 -2.39 13.75
CA VAL A 158 8.74 -3.68 14.45
C VAL A 158 7.53 -4.61 14.28
N GLN A 159 6.30 -4.09 14.41
CA GLN A 159 5.08 -4.88 14.17
C GLN A 159 5.07 -5.51 12.77
N TRP A 160 5.52 -4.76 11.77
CA TRP A 160 5.58 -5.21 10.38
C TRP A 160 6.89 -5.94 10.03
N GLY A 161 7.61 -6.44 11.03
CA GLY A 161 8.80 -7.28 10.85
C GLY A 161 10.05 -6.54 10.36
N LYS A 162 10.09 -5.21 10.50
CA LYS A 162 11.25 -4.36 10.23
C LYS A 162 12.04 -4.09 11.50
N THR A 163 13.23 -3.55 11.34
CA THR A 163 14.12 -3.24 12.47
C THR A 163 13.89 -1.82 13.00
N THR A 164 14.36 -1.55 14.22
CA THR A 164 14.41 -0.19 14.77
C THR A 164 15.39 0.70 13.98
N ALA A 165 16.43 0.13 13.37
CA ALA A 165 17.34 0.84 12.48
C ALA A 165 16.61 1.31 11.20
N ASP A 166 15.76 0.47 10.61
CA ASP A 166 14.91 0.83 9.47
C ASP A 166 13.99 2.00 9.83
N ALA A 167 13.36 1.95 11.00
CA ALA A 167 12.51 3.03 11.50
C ALA A 167 13.29 4.34 11.68
N THR A 168 14.51 4.25 12.22
CA THR A 168 15.38 5.41 12.45
C THR A 168 15.78 6.07 11.12
N ALA A 169 16.18 5.27 10.13
CA ALA A 169 16.48 5.77 8.78
C ALA A 169 15.27 6.40 8.08
N TYR A 170 14.08 5.82 8.29
CA TYR A 170 12.84 6.37 7.77
C TYR A 170 12.49 7.72 8.40
N LEU A 171 12.56 7.80 9.74
CA LEU A 171 12.23 8.99 10.53
C LEU A 171 13.17 10.17 10.24
N ALA A 172 14.43 9.92 9.88
CA ALA A 172 15.35 10.97 9.45
C ALA A 172 14.83 11.74 8.21
N ASN A 173 14.05 11.08 7.35
CA ASN A 173 13.44 11.67 6.16
C ASN A 173 11.96 12.08 6.36
N HIS A 174 11.35 11.63 7.45
CA HIS A 174 9.94 11.90 7.79
C HIS A 174 9.83 12.38 9.25
N PRO A 175 10.51 13.49 9.61
CA PRO A 175 10.50 14.00 10.97
C PRO A 175 9.09 14.45 11.36
N TYR A 176 8.84 14.48 12.67
CA TYR A 176 7.63 15.07 13.22
C TYR A 176 7.57 16.56 12.89
N ASP A 177 6.52 16.99 12.20
CA ASP A 177 6.22 18.41 11.97
C ASP A 177 5.19 18.90 13.00
N ALA A 178 5.63 19.72 13.96
CA ALA A 178 4.76 20.31 14.97
C ALA A 178 3.74 21.31 14.36
N GLY A 179 4.10 21.98 13.26
CA GLY A 179 3.22 22.92 12.55
C GLY A 179 2.06 22.22 11.85
N ASN A 180 2.23 20.95 11.48
CA ASN A 180 1.19 20.11 10.91
C ASN A 180 1.23 18.69 11.51
N TRP A 181 1.08 18.62 12.83
CA TRP A 181 1.15 17.36 13.56
C TRP A 181 0.09 16.36 13.12
N LYS A 182 -1.10 16.85 12.69
CA LYS A 182 -2.18 16.00 12.17
C LYS A 182 -1.72 15.22 10.94
N LYS A 183 -0.97 15.85 10.04
CA LYS A 183 -0.38 15.18 8.87
C LYS A 183 0.66 14.15 9.29
N SER A 184 1.59 14.53 10.15
CA SER A 184 2.65 13.63 10.63
C SER A 184 2.05 12.34 11.22
N ILE A 185 1.11 12.49 12.15
CA ILE A 185 0.47 11.36 12.84
C ILE A 185 -0.49 10.62 11.91
N GLY A 186 -1.35 11.34 11.18
CA GLY A 186 -2.39 10.74 10.34
C GLY A 186 -1.85 9.94 9.16
N ASP A 187 -0.85 10.47 8.44
CA ASP A 187 -0.21 9.76 7.34
C ASP A 187 0.43 8.45 7.84
N GLN A 188 1.13 8.50 8.97
CA GLN A 188 1.82 7.33 9.52
C GLN A 188 0.88 6.32 10.16
N ALA A 189 -0.15 6.76 10.90
CA ALA A 189 -1.17 5.88 11.46
C ALA A 189 -1.92 5.13 10.35
N TRP A 190 -2.28 5.83 9.26
CA TRP A 190 -2.97 5.23 8.13
C TRP A 190 -2.15 4.12 7.45
N VAL A 191 -0.83 4.31 7.27
CA VAL A 191 0.07 3.25 6.76
C VAL A 191 0.25 2.12 7.76
N SER A 192 0.42 2.46 9.05
CA SER A 192 0.70 1.49 10.11
C SER A 192 -0.44 0.49 10.33
N MET A 193 -1.67 0.94 10.08
CA MET A 193 -2.92 0.19 10.27
C MET A 193 -3.44 -0.40 8.96
N TYR A 194 -2.55 -0.81 8.05
CA TYR A 194 -2.93 -1.33 6.73
C TYR A 194 -3.90 -2.54 6.80
N ASP A 195 -3.68 -3.45 7.75
CA ASP A 195 -4.53 -4.62 8.01
C ASP A 195 -5.70 -4.34 8.95
N GLN A 196 -5.83 -3.09 9.43
CA GLN A 196 -6.81 -2.63 10.41
C GLN A 196 -7.67 -1.51 9.79
N ALA A 197 -8.41 -1.86 8.73
CA ALA A 197 -9.09 -0.90 7.87
C ALA A 197 -10.03 0.06 8.62
N LEU A 198 -10.79 -0.41 9.62
CA LEU A 198 -11.71 0.43 10.40
C LEU A 198 -10.96 1.43 11.28
N THR A 199 -9.86 1.01 11.91
CA THR A 199 -8.98 1.87 12.70
C THR A 199 -8.33 2.92 11.81
N SER A 200 -7.76 2.49 10.68
CA SER A 200 -7.14 3.37 9.68
C SER A 200 -8.12 4.42 9.14
N TRP A 201 -9.35 4.01 8.80
CA TRP A 201 -10.42 4.92 8.35
C TRP A 201 -10.86 5.89 9.45
N THR A 202 -10.79 5.49 10.72
CA THR A 202 -11.10 6.37 11.85
C THR A 202 -10.02 7.42 12.09
N PHE A 203 -8.73 7.06 11.97
CA PHE A 203 -7.63 8.03 11.97
C PHE A 203 -7.78 9.04 10.83
N PHE A 204 -8.05 8.56 9.62
CA PHE A 204 -8.29 9.41 8.46
C PHE A 204 -9.37 10.46 8.72
N ARG A 205 -10.54 10.04 9.23
CA ARG A 205 -11.66 10.96 9.52
C ARG A 205 -11.36 11.93 10.67
N ARG A 206 -10.63 11.50 11.71
CA ARG A 206 -10.29 12.37 12.86
C ARG A 206 -9.19 13.39 12.57
N LEU A 207 -8.24 13.02 11.71
CA LEU A 207 -7.02 13.79 11.45
C LEU A 207 -7.04 14.48 10.08
N ASP A 208 -7.97 14.14 9.19
CA ASP A 208 -8.07 14.64 7.82
C ASP A 208 -6.85 14.30 6.95
N TYR A 209 -6.07 13.30 7.35
CA TYR A 209 -4.87 12.82 6.66
C TYR A 209 -4.82 11.29 6.62
N PRO A 210 -4.30 10.70 5.52
CA PRO A 210 -3.77 11.37 4.33
C PRO A 210 -4.86 12.05 3.49
N LYS A 211 -4.46 12.98 2.61
CA LYS A 211 -5.37 13.56 1.62
C LYS A 211 -5.63 12.53 0.52
N LEU A 212 -6.76 11.84 0.65
CA LEU A 212 -7.18 10.78 -0.27
C LEU A 212 -7.96 11.36 -1.46
N ALA A 213 -7.71 10.82 -2.64
CA ALA A 213 -8.49 11.13 -3.83
C ALA A 213 -9.80 10.32 -3.85
N PRO A 214 -10.90 10.89 -4.36
CA PRO A 214 -12.13 10.14 -4.58
C PRO A 214 -11.95 9.02 -5.60
N ALA A 215 -12.85 8.04 -5.56
CA ALA A 215 -12.89 6.97 -6.54
C ALA A 215 -13.21 7.52 -7.94
N ALA A 216 -12.58 6.97 -8.98
CA ALA A 216 -12.83 7.39 -10.37
C ALA A 216 -14.27 7.11 -10.82
N ASN A 217 -14.92 6.11 -10.22
CA ASN A 217 -16.32 5.74 -10.39
C ASN A 217 -17.14 6.05 -9.13
N ALA A 218 -16.85 7.18 -8.47
CA ALA A 218 -17.59 7.64 -7.29
C ALA A 218 -19.11 7.64 -7.54
N VAL A 219 -19.86 7.02 -6.62
CA VAL A 219 -21.33 7.02 -6.66
C VAL A 219 -21.87 8.40 -6.30
N VAL A 220 -23.07 8.75 -6.76
CA VAL A 220 -23.67 10.08 -6.54
C VAL A 220 -23.79 10.41 -5.05
N GLU A 221 -24.07 9.43 -4.21
CA GLU A 221 -24.24 9.61 -2.77
C GLU A 221 -22.93 9.90 -2.03
N SER A 222 -21.79 9.79 -2.71
CA SER A 222 -20.48 10.22 -2.21
C SER A 222 -20.12 11.65 -2.60
N ASN A 223 -20.86 12.28 -3.51
CA ASN A 223 -20.60 13.63 -3.99
C ASN A 223 -19.15 13.85 -4.48
N ASN A 224 -18.58 12.83 -5.14
CA ASN A 224 -17.18 12.83 -5.58
C ASN A 224 -16.18 13.08 -4.43
N GLN A 225 -16.50 12.61 -3.22
CA GLN A 225 -15.66 12.67 -2.03
C GLN A 225 -15.36 11.26 -1.51
N VAL A 226 -14.33 11.15 -0.68
CA VAL A 226 -14.05 9.90 0.04
C VAL A 226 -15.10 9.74 1.15
N PRO A 227 -15.82 8.60 1.23
CA PRO A 227 -16.83 8.37 2.25
C PRO A 227 -16.29 8.53 3.68
N VAL A 228 -17.06 9.23 4.53
CA VAL A 228 -16.77 9.41 5.96
C VAL A 228 -17.71 8.58 6.85
N ARG A 229 -18.70 7.93 6.24
CA ARG A 229 -19.59 6.98 6.90
C ARG A 229 -20.13 5.93 5.92
N LEU A 230 -20.81 4.95 6.48
CA LEU A 230 -21.70 4.07 5.73
C LEU A 230 -23.13 4.61 5.83
N ARG A 231 -23.93 4.34 4.79
CA ARG A 231 -25.38 4.55 4.84
C ARG A 231 -26.03 3.55 5.80
N TYR A 232 -27.20 3.88 6.30
CA TYR A 232 -28.01 2.89 6.99
C TYR A 232 -28.40 1.76 6.02
N PRO A 233 -28.61 0.52 6.53
CA PRO A 233 -29.06 -0.59 5.70
C PRO A 233 -30.36 -0.26 4.97
N VAL A 234 -30.48 -0.67 3.70
CA VAL A 234 -31.69 -0.46 2.91
C VAL A 234 -32.92 -1.11 3.56
N SER A 235 -32.75 -2.22 4.28
CA SER A 235 -33.83 -2.89 5.01
C SER A 235 -34.50 -1.97 6.03
N GLU A 236 -33.74 -1.14 6.77
CA GLU A 236 -34.28 -0.23 7.78
C GLU A 236 -35.25 0.80 7.19
N GLN A 237 -35.06 1.17 5.91
CA GLN A 237 -35.96 2.10 5.22
C GLN A 237 -37.36 1.50 5.03
N SER A 238 -37.46 0.16 4.97
CA SER A 238 -38.72 -0.56 4.79
C SER A 238 -39.31 -1.10 6.10
N THR A 239 -38.46 -1.59 7.01
CA THR A 239 -38.90 -2.24 8.25
C THR A 239 -39.01 -1.28 9.43
N ASN A 240 -38.34 -0.12 9.35
CA ASN A 240 -38.25 0.85 10.44
C ASN A 240 -38.23 2.31 9.93
N PRO A 241 -39.13 2.70 9.01
CA PRO A 241 -39.03 3.96 8.26
C PRO A 241 -39.01 5.19 9.17
N THR A 242 -39.86 5.23 10.21
CA THR A 242 -39.94 6.37 11.13
C THR A 242 -38.62 6.66 11.83
N ASN A 243 -37.94 5.64 12.35
CA ASN A 243 -36.67 5.84 13.05
C ASN A 243 -35.51 6.08 12.06
N TYR A 244 -35.56 5.47 10.88
CA TYR A 244 -34.62 5.76 9.79
C TYR A 244 -34.67 7.25 9.40
N GLU A 245 -35.87 7.78 9.13
CA GLU A 245 -36.06 9.17 8.73
C GLU A 245 -35.61 10.15 9.82
N ALA A 246 -35.96 9.85 11.09
CA ALA A 246 -35.51 10.65 12.23
C ALA A 246 -33.99 10.69 12.36
N ALA A 247 -33.33 9.52 12.26
CA ALA A 247 -31.87 9.42 12.35
C ALA A 247 -31.16 10.09 11.16
N SER A 248 -31.65 9.85 9.93
CA SER A 248 -31.17 10.49 8.71
C SER A 248 -31.26 12.02 8.82
N THR A 249 -32.40 12.54 9.27
CA THR A 249 -32.58 13.99 9.45
C THR A 249 -31.64 14.56 10.51
N ALA A 250 -31.48 13.87 11.65
CA ALA A 250 -30.68 14.34 12.77
C ALA A 250 -29.19 14.54 12.43
N ILE A 251 -28.66 13.75 11.50
CA ILE A 251 -27.26 13.85 11.05
C ILE A 251 -27.10 14.71 9.79
N GLY A 252 -28.18 15.21 9.20
CA GLY A 252 -28.13 16.03 7.97
C GLY A 252 -28.21 15.23 6.67
N GLY A 253 -28.80 14.03 6.70
CA GLY A 253 -29.07 13.16 5.56
C GLY A 253 -28.28 11.85 5.56
N ASP A 254 -28.82 10.82 4.91
CA ASP A 254 -28.18 9.50 4.77
C ASP A 254 -27.28 9.39 3.54
N LEU A 255 -26.24 10.22 3.49
CA LEU A 255 -25.26 10.28 2.41
C LEU A 255 -23.87 9.86 2.91
N LEU A 256 -23.02 9.40 2.00
CA LEU A 256 -21.68 8.87 2.34
C LEU A 256 -20.71 9.98 2.80
N TYR A 257 -21.00 11.22 2.44
CA TYR A 257 -20.23 12.41 2.82
C TYR A 257 -20.81 13.15 4.04
N THR A 258 -21.94 12.71 4.59
CA THR A 258 -22.50 13.30 5.80
C THR A 258 -21.61 12.94 7.00
N LYS A 259 -21.04 13.95 7.66
CA LYS A 259 -20.17 13.73 8.82
C LYS A 259 -20.98 13.26 10.04
N ILE A 260 -20.34 12.45 10.87
CA ILE A 260 -20.91 11.94 12.12
C ILE A 260 -20.51 12.81 13.31
N PHE A 261 -21.15 12.62 14.46
CA PHE A 261 -21.10 13.58 15.59
C PHE A 261 -19.69 13.96 16.10
N TRP A 262 -18.71 13.06 15.96
CA TRP A 262 -17.31 13.30 16.36
C TRP A 262 -16.42 13.78 15.21
N ASP A 263 -16.87 13.65 13.97
CA ASP A 263 -16.17 14.09 12.76
C ASP A 263 -16.55 15.54 12.48
N LYS A 264 -15.97 16.47 13.26
CA LYS A 264 -16.38 17.88 13.28
C LYS A 264 -15.61 18.79 12.32
N ASN A 265 -14.48 18.35 11.76
CA ASN A 265 -13.59 19.19 10.95
C ASN A 265 -13.72 18.82 9.50
#